data_AF-A0A952A987-F1
#
_entry.id   AF-A0A952A987-F1
#
_cell.length_a   1.000
_cell.length_b   1.000
_cell.length_c   1.000
_cell.angle_alpha   90.00
_cell.angle_beta   90.00
_cell.angle_gamma   90.00
#
_symmetry.space_group_name_H-M   'P 1'
#
loop_
_entity.id
_entity.type
_entity.pdbx_description
1 polymer ?
#
loop_
_entity_poly.entity_id
_entity_poly.type
_entity_poly.pdbx_seq_one_letter_code
_entity_poly.pdbx_strand_id
1 'polypeptide(L)'
;MSKRMPRPDWLETGIYTIPEAAELVGAPQASVRVWVEGHTGKQSPVIDNQLPRVGGRTAVSFANLMELRFIARFAEAGVGLRDIRAILQEAKQTLNHPHPFATHIVFKTDGKKIVAEIARRKGLNLIYDLKSRNYEMPTVVMKSLKENVVFDPEGEAVAWTPRPDIAPNVIVHPKISFGQPVLKRSNIPTTTVAKAYKVEGSTRFVADIYELPEQHVREAVKFEEHLRKAA
;
A
#
# COMPACT_ATOMS: atom_id res chain seq x y z
N MET A 1 31.76 11.82 -14.82
CA MET A 1 30.52 12.16 -15.52
C MET A 1 29.36 11.96 -14.54
N SER A 2 28.82 13.05 -13.98
CA SER A 2 27.72 12.96 -13.02
C SER A 2 26.43 12.64 -13.79
N LYS A 3 25.92 11.42 -13.63
CA LYS A 3 24.64 11.00 -14.20
C LYS A 3 23.58 11.86 -13.51
N ARG A 4 23.06 12.90 -14.19
CA ARG A 4 21.90 13.65 -13.72
C ARG A 4 20.81 12.62 -13.41
N MET A 5 20.47 12.45 -12.13
CA MET A 5 19.27 11.70 -11.77
C MET A 5 18.11 12.34 -12.52
N PRO A 6 17.27 11.54 -13.22
CA PRO A 6 16.06 12.10 -13.83
C PRO A 6 15.30 12.82 -12.72
N ARG A 7 14.82 14.05 -13.01
CA ARG A 7 13.89 14.71 -12.08
C ARG A 7 12.73 13.73 -11.87
N PRO A 8 12.32 13.43 -10.63
CA PRO A 8 11.24 12.49 -10.44
C PRO A 8 10.01 13.09 -11.13
N ASP A 9 9.39 12.33 -12.03
CA ASP A 9 8.15 12.75 -12.65
C ASP A 9 7.04 12.64 -11.60
N TRP A 10 6.87 13.73 -10.85
CA TRP A 10 5.94 13.78 -9.71
C TRP A 10 4.49 13.55 -10.13
N LEU A 11 4.17 13.76 -11.42
CA LEU A 11 2.82 13.54 -11.96
C LEU A 11 2.48 12.04 -12.07
N GLU A 12 3.48 11.17 -12.17
CA GLU A 12 3.29 9.73 -12.34
C GLU A 12 3.59 8.92 -11.07
N THR A 13 3.91 9.59 -9.96
CA THR A 13 4.34 8.91 -8.72
C THR A 13 3.16 8.50 -7.82
N GLY A 14 1.98 9.10 -8.03
CA GLY A 14 0.86 9.05 -7.08
C GLY A 14 1.20 9.79 -5.79
N ILE A 15 0.28 10.61 -5.28
CA ILE A 15 0.55 11.46 -4.10
C ILE A 15 -0.56 11.25 -3.09
N TYR A 16 -0.19 10.73 -1.92
CA TYR A 16 -1.09 10.47 -0.82
C TYR A 16 -0.69 11.30 0.39
N THR A 17 -1.66 11.87 1.08
CA THR A 17 -1.48 12.39 2.42
C THR A 17 -1.39 11.24 3.43
N ILE A 18 -0.90 11.53 4.65
CA ILE A 18 -0.87 10.54 5.75
C ILE A 18 -2.26 9.95 6.05
N PRO A 19 -3.36 10.74 6.17
CA PRO A 19 -4.71 10.19 6.33
C PRO A 19 -5.10 9.23 5.20
N GLU A 20 -4.93 9.62 3.93
CA GLU A 20 -5.30 8.78 2.79
C GLU A 20 -4.50 7.48 2.76
N ALA A 21 -3.19 7.56 3.00
CA ALA A 21 -2.34 6.37 3.08
C ALA A 21 -2.78 5.45 4.22
N ALA A 22 -3.13 5.99 5.38
CA ALA A 22 -3.59 5.25 6.55
C ALA A 22 -4.91 4.50 6.29
N GLU A 23 -5.90 5.18 5.72
CA GLU A 23 -7.19 4.58 5.34
C GLU A 23 -6.99 3.45 4.33
N LEU A 24 -6.16 3.67 3.30
CA LEU A 24 -5.88 2.69 2.26
C LEU A 24 -5.23 1.43 2.81
N VAL A 25 -4.13 1.57 3.57
CA VAL A 25 -3.40 0.42 4.12
C VAL A 25 -4.11 -0.22 5.32
N GLY A 26 -5.11 0.44 5.89
CA GLY A 26 -5.90 -0.06 7.02
C GLY A 26 -5.14 0.00 8.34
N ALA A 27 -4.36 1.06 8.58
CA ALA A 27 -3.60 1.25 9.81
C ALA A 27 -3.96 2.58 10.49
N PRO A 28 -3.83 2.71 11.82
CA PRO A 28 -4.11 3.96 12.51
C PRO A 28 -3.26 5.11 11.97
N GLN A 29 -3.89 6.27 11.73
CA GLN A 29 -3.21 7.45 11.18
C GLN A 29 -1.98 7.86 12.02
N ALA A 30 -2.07 7.76 13.35
CA ALA A 30 -0.96 8.07 14.25
C ALA A 30 0.24 7.13 14.03
N SER A 31 -0.01 5.83 13.81
CA SER A 31 1.02 4.84 13.51
C SER A 31 1.68 5.12 12.17
N VAL A 32 0.89 5.36 11.12
CA VAL A 32 1.40 5.70 9.78
C VAL A 32 2.22 6.98 9.82
N ARG A 33 1.77 8.00 10.56
CA ARG A 33 2.55 9.21 10.78
C ARG A 33 3.93 8.91 11.36
N VAL A 34 4.02 8.08 12.40
CA VAL A 34 5.31 7.69 12.99
C VAL A 34 6.16 6.88 12.01
N TRP A 35 5.55 6.04 11.17
CA TRP A 35 6.30 5.27 10.16
C TRP A 35 6.90 6.16 9.06
N VAL A 36 6.21 7.25 8.69
CA VAL A 36 6.63 8.18 7.63
C VAL A 36 7.51 9.31 8.15
N GLU A 37 7.12 9.95 9.25
CA GLU A 37 7.77 11.16 9.79
C GLU A 37 8.73 10.85 10.94
N GLY A 38 8.62 9.67 11.55
CA GLY A 38 9.28 9.39 12.82
C GLY A 38 8.69 10.22 13.97
N HIS A 39 9.47 10.35 15.03
CA HIS A 39 9.25 11.21 16.17
C HIS A 39 10.59 11.78 16.62
N THR A 40 10.74 13.10 16.53
CA THR A 40 11.99 13.81 16.84
C THR A 40 12.55 13.37 18.20
N GLY A 41 13.81 12.93 18.21
CA GLY A 41 14.52 12.52 19.42
C GLY A 41 14.09 11.19 20.05
N LYS A 42 13.10 10.48 19.48
CA LYS A 42 12.64 9.18 20.01
C LYS A 42 12.66 8.05 18.98
N GLN A 43 12.29 8.33 17.73
CA GLN A 43 12.16 7.30 16.71
C GLN A 43 12.39 7.88 15.32
N SER A 44 13.34 7.35 14.56
CA SER A 44 13.50 7.74 13.14
C SER A 44 12.33 7.22 12.29
N PRO A 45 12.03 7.81 11.11
CA PRO A 45 11.12 7.23 10.12
C PRO A 45 11.45 5.76 9.80
N VAL A 46 10.44 4.93 9.57
CA VAL A 46 10.61 3.52 9.17
C VAL A 46 10.83 3.41 7.66
N ILE A 47 10.07 4.19 6.89
CA ILE A 47 10.26 4.30 5.44
C ILE A 47 11.22 5.45 5.12
N ASP A 48 11.87 5.34 3.97
CA ASP A 48 12.58 6.45 3.34
C ASP A 48 11.62 7.13 2.36
N ASN A 49 11.06 8.26 2.78
CA ASN A 49 10.07 8.98 1.99
C ASN A 49 10.77 9.87 0.96
N GLN A 50 10.65 9.51 -0.31
CA GLN A 50 11.37 10.19 -1.39
C GLN A 50 10.71 11.49 -1.85
N LEU A 51 9.46 11.75 -1.42
CA LEU A 51 8.75 12.97 -1.79
C LEU A 51 9.05 14.11 -0.80
N PRO A 52 9.30 15.33 -1.32
CA PRO A 52 9.35 16.51 -0.47
C PRO A 52 7.98 16.78 0.15
N ARG A 53 7.97 17.62 1.20
CA ARG A 53 6.70 18.16 1.70
C ARG A 53 6.05 19.04 0.62
N VAL A 54 4.75 18.85 0.41
CA VAL A 54 3.94 19.64 -0.52
C VAL A 54 3.03 20.55 0.30
N GLY A 55 3.16 21.88 0.13
CA GLY A 55 2.38 22.85 0.91
C GLY A 55 2.59 22.72 2.44
N GLY A 56 3.80 22.35 2.87
CA GLY A 56 4.13 22.11 4.29
C GLY A 56 3.62 20.78 4.86
N ARG A 57 2.93 19.96 4.07
CA ARG A 57 2.41 18.65 4.48
C ARG A 57 3.27 17.52 3.91
N THR A 58 3.39 16.44 4.65
CA THR A 58 4.10 15.23 4.21
C THR A 58 3.28 14.52 3.14
N ALA A 59 3.91 14.29 1.99
CA ALA A 59 3.38 13.54 0.87
C ALA A 59 4.01 12.14 0.84
N VAL A 60 3.24 11.13 0.46
CA VAL A 60 3.66 9.73 0.35
C VAL A 60 3.51 9.31 -1.10
N SER A 61 4.51 8.65 -1.67
CA SER A 61 4.47 8.09 -3.03
C SER A 61 3.68 6.79 -3.09
N PHE A 62 3.29 6.32 -4.28
CA PHE A 62 2.69 4.98 -4.40
C PHE A 62 3.66 3.86 -4.00
N ALA A 63 4.95 3.97 -4.33
CA ALA A 63 5.95 3.00 -3.89
C ALA A 63 6.05 2.94 -2.35
N ASN A 64 6.06 4.10 -1.69
CA ASN A 64 6.02 4.16 -0.23
C ASN A 64 4.67 3.69 0.34
N LEU A 65 3.54 3.90 -0.34
CA LEU A 65 2.25 3.34 0.05
C LEU A 65 2.29 1.81 0.07
N MET A 66 2.93 1.18 -0.92
CA MET A 66 3.14 -0.27 -0.95
C MET A 66 4.05 -0.76 0.19
N GLU A 67 5.10 0.00 0.54
CA GLU A 67 5.91 -0.28 1.73
C GLU A 67 5.11 -0.12 3.03
N LEU A 68 4.25 0.91 3.14
CA LEU A 68 3.35 1.09 4.29
C LEU A 68 2.35 -0.06 4.42
N ARG A 69 1.86 -0.59 3.30
CA ARG A 69 1.03 -1.80 3.29
C ARG A 69 1.78 -3.01 3.85
N PHE A 70 3.05 -3.18 3.49
CA PHE A 70 3.92 -4.19 4.11
C PHE A 70 4.04 -3.98 5.62
N ILE A 71 4.37 -2.75 6.06
CA ILE A 71 4.51 -2.42 7.49
C ILE A 71 3.21 -2.70 8.24
N ALA A 72 2.07 -2.26 7.72
CA ALA A 72 0.76 -2.47 8.33
C ALA A 72 0.45 -3.95 8.55
N ARG A 73 0.65 -4.79 7.52
CA ARG A 73 0.39 -6.24 7.63
C ARG A 73 1.31 -6.95 8.61
N PHE A 74 2.59 -6.57 8.63
CA PHE A 74 3.55 -7.14 9.58
C PHE A 74 3.28 -6.68 11.01
N ALA A 75 2.91 -5.41 11.20
CA ALA A 75 2.55 -4.87 12.51
C ALA A 75 1.25 -5.51 13.05
N GLU A 76 0.24 -5.71 12.20
CA GLU A 76 -1.00 -6.44 12.53
C GLU A 76 -0.71 -7.90 12.90
N ALA A 77 0.27 -8.51 12.24
CA ALA A 77 0.78 -9.84 12.57
C ALA A 77 1.66 -9.88 13.84
N GLY A 78 1.78 -8.77 14.59
CA GLY A 78 2.51 -8.70 15.86
C GLY A 78 4.02 -8.47 15.73
N VAL A 79 4.53 -8.16 14.52
CA VAL A 79 5.96 -7.89 14.32
C VAL A 79 6.31 -6.48 14.79
N GLY A 80 7.33 -6.38 15.65
CA GLY A 80 7.79 -5.10 16.17
C GLY A 80 8.40 -4.18 15.10
N LEU A 81 8.20 -2.86 15.22
CA LEU A 81 8.69 -1.88 14.24
C LEU A 81 10.21 -1.90 14.04
N ARG A 82 10.97 -2.29 15.07
CA ARG A 82 12.43 -2.45 14.98
C ARG A 82 12.80 -3.56 13.99
N ASP A 83 12.07 -4.68 14.03
CA ASP A 83 12.33 -5.83 13.16
C ASP A 83 11.82 -5.57 11.75
N ILE A 84 10.65 -4.93 11.61
CA ILE A 84 10.13 -4.46 10.31
C ILE A 84 11.16 -3.55 9.63
N ARG A 85 11.77 -2.62 10.37
CA ARG A 85 12.84 -1.77 9.85
C ARG A 85 14.06 -2.58 9.40
N ALA A 86 14.49 -3.57 10.19
CA ALA A 86 15.61 -4.43 9.81
C ALA A 86 15.31 -5.21 8.52
N ILE A 87 14.09 -5.74 8.38
CA ILE A 87 13.63 -6.42 7.17
C ILE A 87 13.66 -5.47 5.96
N LEU A 88 13.14 -4.25 6.12
CA LEU A 88 13.17 -3.23 5.06
C LEU A 88 14.59 -2.91 4.61
N GLN A 89 15.52 -2.69 5.54
CA GLN A 89 16.89 -2.33 5.21
C GLN A 89 17.65 -3.48 4.56
N GLU A 90 17.53 -4.69 5.08
CA GLU A 90 18.16 -5.87 4.47
C GLU A 90 17.62 -6.10 3.05
N ALA A 91 16.29 -6.06 2.87
CA ALA A 91 15.68 -6.23 1.55
C ALA A 91 16.16 -5.17 0.55
N LYS A 92 16.34 -3.92 0.98
CA LYS A 92 16.88 -2.85 0.12
C LYS A 92 18.32 -3.16 -0.33
N GLN A 93 19.15 -3.66 0.58
CA GLN A 93 20.54 -4.00 0.30
C GLN A 93 20.66 -5.24 -0.59
N THR A 94 19.97 -6.33 -0.24
CA THR A 94 20.10 -7.59 -0.96
C THR A 94 19.47 -7.53 -2.35
N LEU A 95 18.32 -6.86 -2.49
CA LEU A 95 17.63 -6.72 -3.78
C LEU A 95 18.10 -5.51 -4.58
N ASN A 96 18.99 -4.69 -4.01
CA ASN A 96 19.51 -3.46 -4.60
C ASN A 96 18.40 -2.57 -5.19
N HIS A 97 17.30 -2.42 -4.44
CA HIS A 97 16.12 -1.66 -4.86
C HIS A 97 15.71 -0.68 -3.75
N PRO A 98 15.39 0.59 -4.05
CA PRO A 98 14.99 1.57 -3.04
C PRO A 98 13.65 1.25 -2.35
N HIS A 99 12.74 0.56 -3.05
CA HIS A 99 11.42 0.16 -2.55
C HIS A 99 11.15 -1.33 -2.83
N PRO A 100 11.87 -2.26 -2.18
CA PRO A 100 11.79 -3.68 -2.52
C PRO A 100 10.38 -4.26 -2.33
N PHE A 101 9.60 -3.73 -1.39
CA PHE A 101 8.22 -4.16 -1.14
C PHE A 101 7.18 -3.52 -2.07
N ALA A 102 7.61 -2.62 -2.96
CA ALA A 102 6.81 -2.14 -4.08
C ALA A 102 7.07 -2.95 -5.37
N THR A 103 7.83 -4.04 -5.33
CA THR A 103 8.17 -4.84 -6.53
C THR A 103 7.78 -6.30 -6.37
N HIS A 104 7.68 -7.03 -7.49
CA HIS A 104 7.44 -8.47 -7.45
C HIS A 104 8.68 -9.26 -6.97
N ILE A 105 9.87 -8.64 -7.00
CA ILE A 105 11.17 -9.29 -6.78
C ILE A 105 11.25 -9.83 -5.36
N VAL A 106 10.69 -9.12 -4.37
CA VAL A 106 10.67 -9.56 -2.97
C VAL A 106 9.86 -10.85 -2.76
N PHE A 107 8.95 -11.19 -3.69
CA PHE A 107 8.18 -12.44 -3.64
C PHE A 107 8.85 -13.61 -4.35
N LYS A 108 10.03 -13.42 -4.94
CA LYS A 108 10.85 -14.52 -5.48
C LYS A 108 11.51 -15.31 -4.33
N THR A 109 12.08 -16.46 -4.66
CA THR A 109 12.68 -17.39 -3.70
C THR A 109 13.66 -16.72 -2.74
N ASP A 110 14.55 -15.85 -3.26
CA ASP A 110 15.57 -15.20 -2.44
C ASP A 110 14.97 -14.09 -1.56
N GLY A 111 14.01 -13.31 -2.06
CA GLY A 111 13.24 -12.35 -1.27
C GLY A 111 12.49 -13.00 -0.10
N LYS A 112 11.85 -14.15 -0.34
CA LYS A 112 11.19 -14.95 0.71
C LYS A 112 12.18 -15.45 1.75
N LYS A 113 13.36 -15.95 1.32
CA LYS A 113 14.41 -16.43 2.23
C LYS A 113 14.91 -15.32 3.14
N ILE A 114 15.16 -14.12 2.61
CA ILE A 114 15.62 -12.95 3.39
C ILE A 114 14.61 -12.62 4.49
N VAL A 115 13.32 -12.47 4.14
CA VAL A 115 12.27 -12.16 5.12
C VAL A 115 12.17 -13.26 6.18
N ALA A 116 12.20 -14.54 5.78
CA ALA A 116 12.14 -15.67 6.70
C ALA A 116 13.37 -15.78 7.62
N GLU A 117 14.57 -15.53 7.10
CA GLU A 117 15.82 -15.61 7.85
C GLU A 117 15.93 -14.52 8.90
N ILE A 118 15.56 -13.28 8.58
CA ILE A 118 15.53 -12.18 9.54
C ILE A 118 14.51 -12.47 10.63
N ALA A 119 13.34 -12.97 10.24
CA ALA A 119 12.30 -13.32 11.18
C ALA A 119 12.77 -14.42 12.16
N ARG A 120 13.50 -15.42 11.66
CA ARG A 120 14.15 -16.47 12.46
C ARG A 120 15.22 -15.93 13.40
N ARG A 121 16.17 -15.12 12.91
CA ARG A 121 17.31 -14.61 13.70
C ARG A 121 16.89 -13.72 14.87
N LYS A 122 15.68 -13.14 14.83
CA LYS A 122 15.20 -12.19 15.82
C LYS A 122 14.18 -12.75 16.81
N GLY A 123 13.90 -14.06 16.74
CA GLY A 123 12.98 -14.70 17.69
C GLY A 123 11.58 -14.11 17.65
N LEU A 124 11.20 -13.50 16.52
CA LEU A 124 9.81 -13.15 16.28
C LEU A 124 9.03 -14.46 16.42
N ASN A 125 8.00 -14.46 17.27
CA ASN A 125 7.08 -15.59 17.46
C ASN A 125 6.24 -15.79 16.18
N LEU A 126 6.93 -16.12 15.10
CA LEU A 126 6.45 -16.95 14.02
C LEU A 126 5.92 -18.19 14.73
N ILE A 127 4.61 -18.42 14.68
CA ILE A 127 4.01 -19.62 15.27
C ILE A 127 4.82 -20.80 14.74
N TYR A 128 5.64 -21.38 15.61
CA TYR A 128 6.54 -22.46 15.28
C TYR A 128 5.69 -23.71 15.37
N ASP A 129 5.22 -24.20 14.22
CA ASP A 129 4.61 -25.52 14.17
C ASP A 129 5.71 -26.58 14.36
N LEU A 130 5.80 -27.07 15.59
CA LEU A 130 6.71 -28.13 16.03
C LEU A 130 6.57 -29.41 15.19
N LYS A 131 5.42 -29.65 14.55
CA LYS A 131 5.18 -30.87 13.76
C LYS A 131 5.70 -30.79 12.33
N SER A 132 5.64 -29.61 11.68
CA SER A 132 5.95 -29.47 10.26
C SER A 132 7.34 -28.91 9.95
N ARG A 133 8.06 -28.34 10.94
CA ARG A 133 9.35 -27.65 10.76
C ARG A 133 9.35 -26.55 9.70
N ASN A 134 8.18 -25.97 9.38
CA ASN A 134 8.03 -24.93 8.36
C ASN A 134 7.53 -23.60 8.95
N TYR A 135 8.02 -22.49 8.39
CA TYR A 135 7.66 -21.11 8.74
C TYR A 135 6.42 -20.67 7.95
N GLU A 136 5.22 -20.78 8.52
CA GLU A 136 3.99 -20.52 7.74
C GLU A 136 3.61 -19.03 7.66
N MET A 137 3.88 -18.23 8.69
CA MET A 137 3.38 -16.85 8.78
C MET A 137 4.00 -15.85 7.77
N PRO A 138 5.33 -15.81 7.54
CA PRO A 138 5.91 -14.93 6.53
C PRO A 138 5.42 -15.27 5.14
N THR A 139 5.22 -16.56 4.85
CA THR A 139 4.76 -17.02 3.53
C THR A 139 3.33 -16.57 3.27
N VAL A 140 2.44 -16.67 4.27
CA VAL A 140 1.04 -16.21 4.18
C VAL A 140 0.96 -14.69 4.03
N VAL A 141 1.70 -13.94 4.86
CA VAL A 141 1.72 -12.46 4.76
C VAL A 141 2.35 -12.00 3.44
N MET A 142 3.43 -12.64 2.99
CA MET A 142 4.04 -12.32 1.70
C MET A 142 3.12 -12.65 0.53
N LYS A 143 2.34 -13.74 0.60
CA LYS A 143 1.34 -14.07 -0.41
C LYS A 143 0.27 -12.98 -0.47
N SER A 144 -0.27 -12.56 0.68
CA SER A 144 -1.31 -11.52 0.73
C SER A 144 -0.82 -10.16 0.23
N LEU A 145 0.47 -9.85 0.38
CA LEU A 145 1.09 -8.65 -0.18
C LEU A 145 1.26 -8.70 -1.70
N LYS A 146 1.45 -9.88 -2.29
CA LYS A 146 1.49 -10.05 -3.75
C LYS A 146 0.09 -10.01 -4.36
N GLU A 147 -0.88 -10.61 -3.68
CA GLU A 147 -2.26 -10.66 -4.15
C GLU A 147 -2.82 -9.25 -4.38
N ASN A 148 -3.65 -9.13 -5.41
CA ASN A 148 -4.34 -7.89 -5.78
C ASN A 148 -3.42 -6.73 -6.22
N VAL A 149 -2.16 -7.01 -6.54
CA VAL A 149 -1.20 -6.05 -7.10
C VAL A 149 -0.89 -6.43 -8.54
N VAL A 150 -0.91 -5.45 -9.43
CA VAL A 150 -0.43 -5.57 -10.80
C VAL A 150 1.00 -5.04 -10.85
N PHE A 151 1.88 -5.82 -11.47
CA PHE A 151 3.28 -5.45 -11.69
C PHE A 151 3.53 -5.25 -13.19
N ASP A 152 4.40 -4.31 -13.53
CA ASP A 152 4.90 -4.16 -14.90
C ASP A 152 5.97 -5.23 -15.25
N PRO A 153 6.45 -5.30 -16.51
CA PRO A 153 7.47 -6.26 -16.92
C PRO A 153 8.79 -6.16 -16.15
N GLU A 154 9.18 -4.95 -15.76
CA GLU A 154 10.37 -4.66 -14.96
C GLU A 154 10.19 -5.14 -13.51
N GLY A 155 8.94 -5.17 -13.06
CA GLY A 155 8.53 -5.74 -11.82
C GLY A 155 8.02 -4.77 -10.77
N GLU A 156 7.84 -3.51 -11.11
CA GLU A 156 7.32 -2.47 -10.24
C GLU A 156 5.82 -2.60 -10.10
N ALA A 157 5.29 -2.35 -8.90
CA ALA A 157 3.86 -2.26 -8.69
C ALA A 157 3.31 -1.05 -9.46
N VAL A 158 2.32 -1.28 -10.31
CA VAL A 158 1.66 -0.24 -11.12
C VAL A 158 0.20 -0.03 -10.76
N ALA A 159 -0.45 -1.01 -10.12
CA ALA A 159 -1.79 -0.84 -9.59
C ALA A 159 -2.05 -1.80 -8.43
N TRP A 160 -2.97 -1.42 -7.55
CA TRP A 160 -3.37 -2.23 -6.39
C TRP A 160 -4.88 -2.13 -6.15
N THR A 161 -5.54 -3.26 -5.89
CA THR A 161 -6.95 -3.34 -5.44
C THR A 161 -6.98 -3.43 -3.90
N PRO A 162 -7.37 -2.37 -3.16
CA PRO A 162 -7.18 -2.33 -1.71
C PRO A 162 -8.18 -3.14 -0.89
N ARG A 163 -9.39 -3.35 -1.42
CA ARG A 163 -10.50 -4.04 -0.74
C ARG A 163 -11.21 -4.98 -1.72
N PRO A 164 -10.52 -6.02 -2.20
CA PRO A 164 -11.03 -6.90 -3.27
C PRO A 164 -12.33 -7.62 -2.88
N ASP A 165 -12.55 -7.91 -1.60
CA ASP A 165 -13.72 -8.66 -1.13
C ASP A 165 -15.04 -7.86 -1.20
N ILE A 166 -14.96 -6.53 -1.13
CA ILE A 166 -16.14 -5.64 -1.14
C ILE A 166 -16.23 -4.76 -2.39
N ALA A 167 -15.09 -4.48 -3.03
CA ALA A 167 -14.96 -3.56 -4.14
C ALA A 167 -13.85 -4.02 -5.11
N PRO A 168 -14.02 -5.19 -5.75
CA PRO A 168 -13.00 -5.78 -6.64
C PRO A 168 -12.66 -4.90 -7.85
N ASN A 169 -13.55 -4.01 -8.28
CA ASN A 169 -13.30 -3.10 -9.40
C ASN A 169 -12.66 -1.77 -8.99
N VAL A 170 -12.39 -1.55 -7.71
CA VAL A 170 -11.72 -0.33 -7.24
C VAL A 170 -10.22 -0.57 -7.20
N ILE A 171 -9.46 0.27 -7.89
CA ILE A 171 -8.00 0.23 -7.93
C ILE A 171 -7.40 1.56 -7.50
N VAL A 172 -6.16 1.50 -7.04
CA VAL A 172 -5.26 2.62 -6.86
C VAL A 172 -4.17 2.49 -7.93
N HIS A 173 -3.96 3.54 -8.71
CA HIS A 173 -2.94 3.58 -9.77
C HIS A 173 -2.26 4.96 -9.77
N PRO A 174 -0.93 5.06 -9.60
CA PRO A 174 -0.23 6.34 -9.41
C PRO A 174 -0.38 7.33 -10.57
N LYS A 175 -0.60 6.84 -11.80
CA LYS A 175 -0.75 7.64 -13.02
C LYS A 175 -2.19 8.04 -13.33
N ILE A 176 -3.17 7.58 -12.54
CA ILE A 176 -4.59 7.84 -12.76
C ILE A 176 -5.12 8.61 -11.57
N SER A 177 -5.74 9.77 -11.82
CA SER A 177 -6.33 10.61 -10.76
C SER A 177 -5.37 10.87 -9.59
N PHE A 178 -4.07 11.02 -9.89
CA PHE A 178 -2.98 11.21 -8.92
C PHE A 178 -2.87 10.12 -7.85
N GLY A 179 -3.35 8.90 -8.13
CA GLY A 179 -3.36 7.80 -7.18
C GLY A 179 -4.66 7.68 -6.37
N GLN A 180 -5.65 8.56 -6.56
CA GLN A 180 -6.94 8.37 -5.90
C GLN A 180 -7.56 7.01 -6.28
N PRO A 181 -8.35 6.39 -5.38
CA PRO A 181 -9.09 5.19 -5.73
C PRO A 181 -10.08 5.47 -6.85
N VAL A 182 -10.03 4.64 -7.90
CA VAL A 182 -10.86 4.76 -9.11
C VAL A 182 -11.48 3.42 -9.48
N LEU A 183 -12.58 3.47 -10.24
CA LEU A 183 -13.14 2.29 -10.88
C LEU A 183 -12.29 1.89 -12.09
N LYS A 184 -11.76 0.65 -12.11
CA LYS A 184 -10.73 0.16 -13.05
C LYS A 184 -11.01 0.37 -14.54
N ARG A 185 -12.27 0.39 -14.97
CA ARG A 185 -12.64 0.57 -16.40
C ARG A 185 -12.92 2.01 -16.79
N SER A 186 -13.54 2.78 -15.91
CA SER A 186 -13.96 4.14 -16.21
C SER A 186 -12.98 5.20 -15.70
N ASN A 187 -12.05 4.84 -14.82
CA ASN A 187 -11.13 5.73 -14.12
C ASN A 187 -11.82 6.83 -13.30
N ILE A 188 -13.13 6.71 -13.08
CA ILE A 188 -13.90 7.66 -12.28
C ILE A 188 -13.53 7.46 -10.80
N PRO A 189 -13.15 8.52 -10.07
CA PRO A 189 -12.87 8.44 -8.64
C PRO A 189 -14.05 7.91 -7.84
N THR A 190 -13.80 7.00 -6.89
CA THR A 190 -14.84 6.46 -6.01
C THR A 190 -15.48 7.55 -5.17
N THR A 191 -14.72 8.56 -4.76
CA THR A 191 -15.21 9.74 -4.04
C THR A 191 -16.25 10.51 -4.85
N THR A 192 -16.08 10.63 -6.16
CA THR A 192 -17.03 11.30 -7.06
C THR A 192 -18.35 10.54 -7.11
N VAL A 193 -18.28 9.22 -7.34
CA VAL A 193 -19.47 8.35 -7.41
C VAL A 193 -20.21 8.31 -6.07
N ALA A 194 -19.49 8.19 -4.95
CA ALA A 194 -20.10 8.16 -3.62
C ALA A 194 -20.74 9.50 -3.22
N LYS A 195 -20.14 10.64 -3.62
CA LYS A 195 -20.75 11.96 -3.42
C LYS A 195 -22.03 12.12 -4.23
N ALA A 196 -22.02 11.72 -5.51
CA ALA A 196 -23.21 11.73 -6.34
C ALA A 196 -24.33 10.86 -5.73
N TYR A 197 -24.01 9.63 -5.33
CA TYR A 197 -24.98 8.76 -4.66
C TYR A 197 -25.54 9.35 -3.36
N LYS A 198 -24.71 10.05 -2.57
CA LYS A 198 -25.16 10.71 -1.35
C LYS A 198 -26.20 11.80 -1.61
N VAL A 199 -26.12 12.49 -2.75
CA VAL A 199 -27.07 13.55 -3.14
C VAL A 199 -28.32 12.95 -3.78
N GLU A 200 -28.13 12.05 -4.74
CA GLU A 200 -29.22 11.53 -5.57
C GLU A 200 -30.01 10.38 -4.91
N GLY A 201 -29.40 9.64 -3.99
CA GLY A 201 -30.03 8.52 -3.28
C GLY A 201 -30.36 7.28 -4.14
N SER A 202 -30.04 7.30 -5.43
CA SER A 202 -30.37 6.23 -6.38
C SER A 202 -29.13 5.70 -7.10
N THR A 203 -28.81 4.42 -6.87
CA THR A 203 -27.70 3.74 -7.56
C THR A 203 -27.90 3.74 -9.07
N ARG A 204 -29.13 3.47 -9.54
CA ARG A 204 -29.47 3.45 -10.96
C ARG A 204 -29.28 4.81 -11.62
N PHE A 205 -29.75 5.87 -10.98
CA PHE A 205 -29.61 7.21 -11.53
C PHE A 205 -28.14 7.64 -11.65
N VAL A 206 -27.32 7.35 -10.63
CA VAL A 206 -25.87 7.61 -10.68
C VAL A 206 -25.19 6.75 -11.74
N ALA A 207 -25.59 5.48 -11.88
CA ALA A 207 -25.09 4.59 -12.93
C ALA A 207 -25.37 5.16 -14.32
N ASP A 208 -26.58 5.68 -14.55
CA ASP A 208 -26.97 6.29 -15.83
C ASP A 208 -26.15 7.57 -16.12
N ILE A 209 -25.96 8.45 -15.14
CA ILE A 209 -25.18 9.71 -15.30
C ILE A 209 -23.72 9.45 -15.66
N TYR A 210 -23.10 8.47 -15.01
CA TYR A 210 -21.67 8.19 -15.17
C TYR A 210 -21.39 7.05 -16.16
N GLU A 211 -22.41 6.52 -16.82
CA GLU A 211 -22.34 5.37 -17.73
C GLU A 211 -21.65 4.15 -17.09
N LEU A 212 -22.00 3.86 -15.84
CA LEU A 212 -21.42 2.77 -15.05
C LEU A 212 -22.41 1.63 -14.88
N PRO A 213 -21.94 0.37 -14.76
CA PRO A 213 -22.75 -0.68 -14.17
C PRO A 213 -23.16 -0.30 -12.74
N GLU A 214 -24.42 -0.52 -12.37
CA GLU A 214 -24.89 -0.23 -11.00
C GLU A 214 -24.05 -0.92 -9.92
N GLN A 215 -23.50 -2.10 -10.22
CA GLN A 215 -22.59 -2.81 -9.32
C GLN A 215 -21.35 -1.97 -9.01
N HIS A 216 -20.76 -1.29 -9.99
CA HIS A 216 -19.59 -0.43 -9.78
C HIS A 216 -19.94 0.77 -8.89
N VAL A 217 -21.15 1.32 -9.03
CA VAL A 217 -21.64 2.38 -8.13
C VAL A 217 -21.73 1.85 -6.70
N ARG A 218 -22.32 0.68 -6.48
CA ARG A 218 -22.39 0.04 -5.15
C ARG A 218 -21.01 -0.24 -4.56
N GLU A 219 -20.07 -0.74 -5.36
CA GLU A 219 -18.70 -1.01 -4.95
C GLU A 219 -17.96 0.28 -4.53
N ALA A 220 -18.09 1.36 -5.32
CA ALA A 220 -17.50 2.65 -4.99
C ALA A 220 -18.06 3.22 -3.69
N VAL A 221 -19.38 3.15 -3.48
CA VAL A 221 -20.03 3.61 -2.24
C VAL A 221 -19.55 2.80 -1.04
N LYS A 222 -19.58 1.46 -1.12
CA LYS A 222 -19.11 0.58 -0.03
C LYS A 222 -17.64 0.80 0.29
N PHE A 223 -16.81 1.01 -0.72
CA PHE A 223 -15.38 1.29 -0.54
C PHE A 223 -15.17 2.57 0.27
N GLU A 224 -15.83 3.67 -0.11
CA GLU A 224 -15.74 4.96 0.58
C GLU A 224 -16.29 4.91 2.02
N GLU A 225 -17.38 4.18 2.25
CA GLU A 225 -17.91 3.93 3.59
C GLU A 225 -16.92 3.14 4.46
N HIS A 226 -16.22 2.16 3.87
CA HIS A 226 -15.20 1.39 4.58
C HIS A 226 -13.97 2.22 4.90
N LEU A 227 -13.52 3.13 4.01
CA LEU A 227 -12.38 4.01 4.31
C LEU A 227 -12.68 4.91 5.52
N ARG A 228 -13.88 5.51 5.59
CA ARG A 228 -14.29 6.37 6.71
C ARG A 228 -14.36 5.67 8.06
N LYS A 229 -14.61 4.36 8.10
CA LYS A 229 -14.64 3.57 9.34
C LYS A 229 -13.25 3.22 9.87
N ALA A 230 -12.23 3.28 9.01
CA ALA A 230 -10.84 2.94 9.35
C ALA A 230 -10.02 4.17 9.80
N ALA A 231 -10.55 5.38 9.59
CA ALA A 231 -9.99 6.67 10.02
C ALA A 231 -10.33 6.97 11.48
#